data_AF-D4CK17-F1
#
_entry.id   AF-D4CK17-F1
#
_cell.length_a   1.000
_cell.length_b   1.000
_cell.length_c   1.000
_cell.angle_alpha   90.00
_cell.angle_beta   90.00
_cell.angle_gamma   90.00
#
_symmetry.space_group_name_H-M   'P 1'
#
loop_
_entity.id
_entity.type
_entity.pdbx_description
1 polymer ?
#
loop_
_entity_poly.entity_id
_entity_poly.type
_entity_poly.pdbx_seq_one_letter_code
_entity_poly.pdbx_strand_id
1 'polypeptide(L)'
;MSVWEGAFGSIRVGFISAGRDILAEDLAKWKELTRDVSDFSSMLKAARRAEKQGEGDVPRIAVLGTNSIQLIVSVLRALLLSDGQNPRIYEGEYDGIRMDVLDSDSPFYRFAPDYVVLLPELRDIPAYPELFSSEEETERMARESAGYFLGLCERIHEKLPAAQILLSDLVLPFSEQLGNLEANCGFSRTAYLRRVNALLGASRSGYVTILAVDALASYVGKKNWFDETAYFLNKSGFSLQYIGDFCDLIRRQLRALSGKVRKCLVLDLDNTLWGGTVGDLGYEGINLDPNDAVGEAFLAFQRYILLLKKRGVILAVCSKNEEDLAREAFEKNQHMVLCYDDISCFVANWNDKASNLRLISEKLNIGLDSLVFFDDNPTERAIVEKFLPEVAVVDVPEDPALYVRALDRFHAFDWLQLTKEDISRSKSYADNRKREELLQSLDDYGEYLRELAMKASFLPLSENSRERFSQLINKSNQFNLRTRRYSEAQIGEMMEDPAFGLYTVSLRDRFSDYGIIACIILRSEGKSCFIDSWVMSCRVLKKGVENYTFQKILSLLKEQGISELRAEYLPTKKNRMVEGLLPELGFSLEGEDGEGGRRYRLELPGGEIPAGTYYIEEE
;
A
#
# COMPACT_ATOMS: atom_id res chain seq x y z
N MET A 1 -54.96 9.06 43.20
CA MET A 1 -53.56 8.63 43.11
C MET A 1 -53.10 8.88 41.67
N SER A 2 -52.21 9.88 41.49
CA SER A 2 -51.29 10.19 40.35
C SER A 2 -51.82 10.14 38.89
N VAL A 3 -52.10 11.29 38.20
CA VAL A 3 -51.21 12.16 37.36
C VAL A 3 -51.01 11.57 35.93
N TRP A 4 -51.62 12.04 34.84
CA TRP A 4 -51.38 13.22 33.94
C TRP A 4 -49.95 13.39 33.36
N GLU A 5 -49.88 13.65 32.02
CA GLU A 5 -48.72 14.09 31.19
C GLU A 5 -47.59 13.05 30.94
N GLY A 6 -46.94 12.90 29.77
CA GLY A 6 -46.94 13.59 28.47
C GLY A 6 -45.73 13.12 27.63
N ALA A 7 -45.90 13.10 26.31
CA ALA A 7 -44.94 13.39 25.22
C ALA A 7 -43.48 12.83 25.19
N PHE A 8 -43.17 12.23 24.02
CA PHE A 8 -41.88 12.18 23.29
C PHE A 8 -40.63 11.58 23.98
N GLY A 9 -40.05 10.54 23.35
CA GLY A 9 -38.76 9.98 23.75
C GLY A 9 -38.15 8.98 22.76
N SER A 10 -37.25 9.51 21.93
CA SER A 10 -36.13 8.88 21.20
C SER A 10 -36.34 7.68 20.26
N ILE A 11 -36.31 8.03 18.98
CA ILE A 11 -35.77 7.21 17.89
C ILE A 11 -34.44 6.59 18.36
N ARG A 12 -34.44 5.25 18.51
CA ARG A 12 -33.20 4.47 18.60
C ARG A 12 -32.52 4.55 17.24
N VAL A 13 -31.57 5.46 17.11
CA VAL A 13 -30.54 5.38 16.08
C VAL A 13 -29.71 4.15 16.43
N GLY A 14 -30.06 3.01 15.81
CA GLY A 14 -29.21 1.84 15.81
C GLY A 14 -27.97 2.15 14.99
N PHE A 15 -26.89 2.55 15.65
CA PHE A 15 -25.58 2.54 15.02
C PHE A 15 -25.18 1.10 14.75
N ILE A 16 -24.97 0.84 13.47
CA ILE A 16 -24.55 -0.42 12.85
C ILE A 16 -23.23 -0.85 13.50
N SER A 17 -23.24 -2.00 14.18
CA SER A 17 -22.01 -2.67 14.59
C SER A 17 -21.22 -3.05 13.33
N ALA A 18 -19.97 -2.61 13.25
CA ALA A 18 -19.01 -3.00 12.23
C ALA A 18 -18.93 -4.53 12.10
N GLY A 19 -18.65 -4.98 10.87
CA GLY A 19 -18.82 -6.36 10.40
C GLY A 19 -18.29 -7.45 11.33
N ARG A 20 -18.99 -8.59 11.35
CA ARG A 20 -18.46 -9.81 11.98
C ARG A 20 -17.08 -10.09 11.39
N ASP A 21 -16.05 -9.99 12.22
CA ASP A 21 -14.71 -10.49 11.90
C ASP A 21 -14.81 -11.93 11.39
N ILE A 22 -14.14 -12.24 10.28
CA ILE A 22 -14.04 -13.60 9.76
C ILE A 22 -13.30 -14.43 10.82
N LEU A 23 -13.91 -15.51 11.29
CA LEU A 23 -13.27 -16.41 12.26
C LEU A 23 -11.91 -16.90 11.73
N ALA A 24 -10.92 -17.02 12.60
CA ALA A 24 -9.56 -17.39 12.20
C ALA A 24 -9.50 -18.75 11.43
N GLU A 25 -10.36 -19.70 11.80
CA GLU A 25 -10.50 -20.99 11.11
C GLU A 25 -11.07 -20.88 9.69
N ASP A 26 -11.91 -19.86 9.44
CA ASP A 26 -12.43 -19.59 8.10
C ASP A 26 -11.37 -18.89 7.24
N LEU A 27 -10.53 -18.04 7.83
CA LEU A 27 -9.45 -17.35 7.12
C LEU A 27 -8.39 -18.32 6.55
N ALA A 28 -7.99 -19.32 7.33
CA ALA A 28 -7.04 -20.33 6.86
C ALA A 28 -7.57 -21.11 5.64
N LYS A 29 -8.85 -21.49 5.68
CA LYS A 29 -9.53 -22.17 4.55
C LYS A 29 -9.63 -21.27 3.33
N TRP A 30 -9.90 -19.98 3.50
CA TRP A 30 -9.88 -19.03 2.39
C TRP A 30 -8.50 -18.93 1.77
N LYS A 31 -7.45 -18.75 2.59
CA LYS A 31 -6.07 -18.71 2.11
C LYS A 31 -5.66 -19.97 1.35
N GLU A 32 -6.11 -21.15 1.79
CA GLU A 32 -5.86 -22.41 1.10
C GLU A 32 -6.58 -22.48 -0.25
N LEU A 33 -7.88 -22.15 -0.30
CA LEU A 33 -8.68 -22.14 -1.53
C LEU A 33 -8.18 -21.13 -2.56
N THR A 34 -7.55 -20.05 -2.11
CA THR A 34 -7.04 -18.97 -2.96
C THR A 34 -5.52 -18.95 -3.04
N ARG A 35 -4.85 -20.06 -2.69
CA ARG A 35 -3.38 -20.14 -2.68
C ARG A 35 -2.81 -19.98 -4.08
N ASP A 36 -3.38 -20.71 -5.03
CA ASP A 36 -3.07 -20.60 -6.46
C ASP A 36 -4.22 -19.87 -7.16
N VAL A 37 -4.00 -18.59 -7.46
CA VAL A 37 -5.00 -17.76 -8.15
C VAL A 37 -5.13 -18.12 -9.63
N SER A 38 -4.15 -18.82 -10.21
CA SER A 38 -4.18 -19.25 -11.60
C SER A 38 -4.94 -20.57 -11.79
N ASP A 39 -5.26 -21.30 -10.71
CA ASP A 39 -6.15 -22.48 -10.79
C ASP A 39 -7.63 -22.09 -10.83
N PHE A 40 -8.18 -22.05 -12.05
CA PHE A 40 -9.59 -21.76 -12.32
C PHE A 40 -10.56 -22.63 -11.50
N SER A 41 -10.28 -23.92 -11.32
CA SER A 41 -11.17 -24.82 -10.58
C SER A 41 -11.24 -24.45 -9.10
N SER A 42 -10.10 -24.09 -8.50
CA SER A 42 -10.04 -23.59 -7.13
C SER A 42 -10.76 -22.24 -6.99
N MET A 43 -10.59 -21.32 -7.95
CA MET A 43 -11.30 -20.04 -7.95
C MET A 43 -12.82 -20.19 -8.04
N LEU A 44 -13.33 -21.12 -8.86
CA LEU A 44 -14.77 -21.41 -8.92
C LEU A 44 -15.32 -21.98 -7.62
N LYS A 45 -14.57 -22.86 -6.95
CA LYS A 45 -14.96 -23.40 -5.63
C LYS A 45 -14.99 -22.29 -4.59
N ALA A 46 -14.00 -21.40 -4.62
CA ALA A 46 -13.90 -20.25 -3.72
C ALA A 46 -15.07 -19.28 -3.94
N ALA A 47 -15.39 -18.94 -5.19
CA ALA A 47 -16.53 -18.09 -5.57
C ALA A 47 -17.86 -18.63 -5.05
N ARG A 48 -18.18 -19.91 -5.30
CA ARG A 48 -19.42 -20.55 -4.81
C ARG A 48 -19.51 -20.59 -3.29
N ARG A 49 -18.37 -20.68 -2.59
CA ARG A 49 -18.33 -20.60 -1.13
C ARG A 49 -18.61 -19.17 -0.68
N ALA A 50 -18.09 -18.17 -1.39
CA ALA A 50 -18.19 -16.76 -1.03
C ALA A 50 -19.63 -16.24 -1.20
N GLU A 51 -20.38 -16.75 -2.18
CA GLU A 51 -21.82 -16.47 -2.36
C GLU A 51 -22.66 -16.93 -1.16
N LYS A 52 -22.25 -18.01 -0.48
CA LYS A 52 -22.95 -18.53 0.71
C LYS A 52 -22.54 -17.80 1.99
N GLN A 53 -21.46 -17.03 1.95
CA GLN A 53 -21.00 -16.21 3.05
C GLN A 53 -21.86 -14.93 3.10
N GLY A 54 -22.36 -14.57 4.28
CA GLY A 54 -23.07 -13.31 4.45
C GLY A 54 -22.16 -12.10 4.19
N GLU A 55 -22.70 -11.07 3.56
CA GLU A 55 -21.98 -9.82 3.29
C GLU A 55 -21.63 -9.08 4.58
N GLY A 56 -20.41 -8.57 4.62
CA GLY A 56 -20.06 -7.51 5.57
C GLY A 56 -20.50 -6.15 5.04
N ASP A 57 -20.04 -5.09 5.70
CA ASP A 57 -20.43 -3.72 5.34
C ASP A 57 -19.23 -2.89 4.84
N VAL A 58 -18.00 -3.32 5.09
CA VAL A 58 -16.77 -2.58 4.74
C VAL A 58 -15.66 -3.55 4.33
N PRO A 59 -14.89 -3.27 3.24
CA PRO A 59 -15.05 -2.12 2.34
C PRO A 59 -16.26 -2.28 1.41
N ARG A 60 -16.86 -1.15 1.02
CA ARG A 60 -17.90 -1.08 -0.02
C ARG A 60 -17.23 -0.90 -1.37
N ILE A 61 -17.42 -1.86 -2.26
CA ILE A 61 -16.79 -1.88 -3.57
C ILE A 61 -17.89 -1.89 -4.63
N ALA A 62 -17.82 -1.02 -5.62
CA ALA A 62 -18.66 -1.11 -6.81
C ALA A 62 -17.82 -1.66 -7.96
N VAL A 63 -18.35 -2.64 -8.70
CA VAL A 63 -17.75 -3.15 -9.93
C VAL A 63 -18.70 -2.83 -11.07
N LEU A 64 -18.26 -1.98 -11.99
CA LEU A 64 -19.01 -1.59 -13.18
C LEU A 64 -18.24 -2.06 -14.42
N GLY A 65 -18.91 -2.74 -15.33
CA GLY A 65 -18.29 -3.31 -16.51
C GLY A 65 -19.22 -3.37 -17.70
N THR A 66 -18.65 -3.34 -18.89
CA THR A 66 -19.40 -3.50 -20.15
C THR A 66 -19.70 -4.98 -20.43
N ASN A 67 -18.78 -5.85 -20.01
CA ASN A 67 -18.90 -7.30 -20.12
C ASN A 67 -19.61 -7.91 -18.90
N SER A 68 -19.89 -9.22 -18.95
CA SER A 68 -20.41 -9.95 -17.79
C SER A 68 -19.41 -9.96 -16.62
N ILE A 69 -19.83 -9.43 -15.46
CA ILE A 69 -18.98 -9.23 -14.28
C ILE A 69 -19.37 -10.11 -13.06
N GLN A 70 -20.43 -10.91 -13.15
CA GLN A 70 -20.96 -11.73 -12.04
C GLN A 70 -19.86 -12.61 -11.40
N LEU A 71 -19.09 -13.28 -12.26
CA LEU A 71 -18.02 -14.16 -11.79
C LEU A 71 -16.82 -13.38 -11.27
N ILE A 72 -16.53 -12.20 -11.84
CA ILE A 72 -15.50 -11.28 -11.31
C ILE A 72 -15.85 -10.89 -9.88
N VAL A 73 -17.08 -10.46 -9.62
CA VAL A 73 -17.56 -10.07 -8.28
C VAL A 73 -17.41 -11.22 -7.29
N SER A 74 -17.79 -12.44 -7.70
CA SER A 74 -17.76 -13.62 -6.83
C SER A 74 -16.34 -14.09 -6.50
N VAL A 75 -15.44 -14.10 -7.49
CA VAL A 75 -14.02 -14.46 -7.30
C VAL A 75 -13.30 -13.37 -6.50
N LEU A 76 -13.51 -12.09 -6.82
CA LEU A 76 -12.92 -10.97 -6.07
C LEU A 76 -13.34 -11.01 -4.60
N ARG A 77 -14.61 -11.29 -4.31
CA ARG A 77 -15.09 -11.48 -2.93
C ARG A 77 -14.32 -12.58 -2.22
N ALA A 78 -14.16 -13.75 -2.84
CA ALA A 78 -13.43 -14.86 -2.26
C ALA A 78 -11.97 -14.50 -1.94
N LEU A 79 -11.31 -13.77 -2.84
CA LEU A 79 -9.95 -13.32 -2.62
C LEU A 79 -9.86 -12.28 -1.49
N LEU A 80 -10.81 -11.35 -1.37
CA LEU A 80 -10.83 -10.37 -0.28
C LEU A 80 -11.14 -11.03 1.08
N LEU A 81 -11.98 -12.07 1.12
CA LEU A 81 -12.18 -12.90 2.31
C LEU A 81 -10.88 -13.57 2.76
N SER A 82 -10.02 -14.00 1.82
CA SER A 82 -8.68 -14.52 2.13
C SER A 82 -7.73 -13.49 2.77
N ASP A 83 -8.04 -12.21 2.61
CA ASP A 83 -7.31 -11.08 3.19
C ASP A 83 -7.84 -10.67 4.57
N GLY A 84 -8.86 -11.39 5.06
CA GLY A 84 -9.59 -11.06 6.28
C GLY A 84 -10.57 -9.92 6.10
N GLN A 85 -10.96 -9.58 4.86
CA GLN A 85 -11.95 -8.53 4.58
C GLN A 85 -13.28 -9.16 4.18
N ASN A 86 -14.38 -8.71 4.77
CA ASN A 86 -15.72 -9.13 4.36
C ASN A 86 -16.41 -7.98 3.61
N PRO A 87 -16.15 -7.80 2.31
CA PRO A 87 -16.61 -6.63 1.58
C PRO A 87 -18.11 -6.72 1.27
N ARG A 88 -18.72 -5.55 1.11
CA ARG A 88 -20.00 -5.41 0.41
C ARG A 88 -19.71 -5.02 -1.03
N ILE A 89 -20.21 -5.76 -2.00
CA ILE A 89 -19.92 -5.50 -3.42
C ILE A 89 -21.21 -5.17 -4.17
N TYR A 90 -21.28 -3.96 -4.75
CA TYR A 90 -22.28 -3.59 -5.74
C TYR A 90 -21.85 -4.12 -7.10
N GLU A 91 -22.74 -4.92 -7.70
CA GLU A 91 -22.61 -5.40 -9.07
C GLU A 91 -23.38 -4.47 -10.00
N GLY A 92 -22.67 -3.76 -10.88
CA GLY A 92 -23.27 -2.93 -11.91
C GLY A 92 -24.02 -3.75 -12.97
N GLU A 93 -24.94 -3.11 -13.66
CA GLU A 93 -25.68 -3.78 -14.73
C GLU A 93 -24.77 -4.03 -15.95
N TYR A 94 -25.11 -5.05 -16.74
CA TYR A 94 -24.42 -5.34 -18.00
C TYR A 94 -24.54 -4.13 -18.96
N ASP A 95 -23.44 -3.74 -19.60
CA ASP A 95 -23.35 -2.53 -20.43
C ASP A 95 -23.76 -1.24 -19.66
N GLY A 96 -23.64 -1.31 -18.32
CA GLY A 96 -24.25 -0.35 -17.40
C GLY A 96 -23.36 0.82 -17.02
N ILE A 97 -22.06 0.82 -17.35
CA ILE A 97 -21.10 1.85 -16.87
C ILE A 97 -21.65 3.26 -17.09
N ARG A 98 -22.15 3.54 -18.30
CA ARG A 98 -22.72 4.85 -18.62
C ARG A 98 -23.99 5.15 -17.84
N MET A 99 -24.90 4.17 -17.73
CA MET A 99 -26.18 4.36 -17.06
C MET A 99 -26.00 4.58 -15.55
N ASP A 100 -25.19 3.74 -14.89
CA ASP A 100 -24.88 3.83 -13.46
C ASP A 100 -24.23 5.17 -13.09
N VAL A 101 -23.37 5.72 -13.97
CA VAL A 101 -22.61 6.96 -13.71
C VAL A 101 -23.37 8.22 -14.11
N LEU A 102 -24.19 8.21 -15.16
CA LEU A 102 -24.87 9.42 -15.62
C LEU A 102 -26.18 9.70 -14.86
N ASP A 103 -26.84 8.67 -14.33
CA ASP A 103 -28.01 8.85 -13.46
C ASP A 103 -27.56 9.15 -12.03
N SER A 104 -27.75 10.39 -11.58
CA SER A 104 -27.38 10.81 -10.22
C SER A 104 -28.18 10.11 -9.11
N ASP A 105 -29.34 9.53 -9.43
CA ASP A 105 -30.19 8.78 -8.49
C ASP A 105 -29.97 7.26 -8.60
N SER A 106 -28.96 6.81 -9.34
CA SER A 106 -28.70 5.39 -9.56
C SER A 106 -28.48 4.62 -8.25
N PRO A 107 -28.79 3.31 -8.22
CA PRO A 107 -28.45 2.45 -7.09
C PRO A 107 -26.96 2.48 -6.74
N PHE A 108 -26.09 2.69 -7.74
CA PHE A 108 -24.65 2.88 -7.57
C PHE A 108 -24.30 4.07 -6.66
N TYR A 109 -24.85 5.26 -6.91
CA TYR A 109 -24.57 6.42 -6.04
C TYR A 109 -25.17 6.26 -4.64
N ARG A 110 -26.36 5.64 -4.53
CA ARG A 110 -26.97 5.32 -3.23
C ARG A 110 -26.17 4.30 -2.42
N PHE A 111 -25.46 3.40 -3.09
CA PHE A 111 -24.56 2.44 -2.45
C PHE A 111 -23.35 3.13 -1.79
N ALA A 112 -22.95 4.30 -2.30
CA ALA A 112 -21.86 5.14 -1.80
C ALA A 112 -20.54 4.36 -1.58
N PRO A 113 -19.98 3.72 -2.62
CA PRO A 113 -18.80 2.87 -2.50
C PRO A 113 -17.55 3.61 -2.01
N ASP A 114 -16.68 2.90 -1.29
CA ASP A 114 -15.34 3.37 -0.93
C ASP A 114 -14.36 3.17 -2.10
N TYR A 115 -14.58 2.13 -2.90
CA TYR A 115 -13.80 1.80 -4.09
C TYR A 115 -14.70 1.55 -5.30
N VAL A 116 -14.32 2.07 -6.46
CA VAL A 116 -15.04 1.84 -7.72
C VAL A 116 -14.09 1.19 -8.72
N VAL A 117 -14.45 0.03 -9.25
CA VAL A 117 -13.72 -0.68 -10.31
C VAL A 117 -14.48 -0.49 -11.62
N LEU A 118 -13.87 0.22 -12.56
CA LEU A 118 -14.39 0.47 -13.92
C LEU A 118 -13.65 -0.42 -14.92
N LEU A 119 -14.41 -1.25 -15.62
CA LEU A 119 -13.90 -2.24 -16.57
C LEU A 119 -14.42 -1.97 -17.99
N PRO A 120 -13.96 -0.88 -18.66
CA PRO A 120 -14.29 -0.63 -20.06
C PRO A 120 -13.65 -1.68 -20.99
N GLU A 121 -14.19 -1.76 -22.19
CA GLU A 121 -13.73 -2.66 -23.25
C GLU A 121 -13.54 -1.92 -24.58
N LEU A 122 -12.95 -2.60 -25.57
CA LEU A 122 -12.73 -2.07 -26.92
C LEU A 122 -14.01 -1.63 -27.65
N ARG A 123 -15.18 -2.08 -27.20
CA ARG A 123 -16.49 -1.70 -27.78
C ARG A 123 -17.01 -0.38 -27.23
N ASP A 124 -16.47 0.08 -26.10
CA ASP A 124 -16.78 1.38 -25.54
C ASP A 124 -16.04 2.52 -26.26
N ILE A 125 -15.07 2.19 -27.11
CA ILE A 125 -14.42 3.16 -28.00
C ILE A 125 -15.44 3.66 -29.03
N PRO A 126 -15.77 4.96 -29.07
CA PRO A 126 -16.82 5.49 -29.94
C PRO A 126 -16.49 5.35 -31.43
N ALA A 127 -15.22 5.56 -31.80
CA ALA A 127 -14.75 5.52 -33.17
C ALA A 127 -13.25 5.19 -33.23
N TYR A 128 -12.83 4.60 -34.35
CA TYR A 128 -11.43 4.33 -34.67
C TYR A 128 -10.99 5.21 -35.85
N PRO A 129 -9.69 5.59 -35.94
CA PRO A 129 -9.17 6.33 -37.09
C PRO A 129 -9.39 5.58 -38.40
N GLU A 130 -9.63 6.32 -39.49
CA GLU A 130 -9.72 5.74 -40.83
C GLU A 130 -8.32 5.51 -41.43
N LEU A 131 -8.25 4.71 -42.49
CA LEU A 131 -6.99 4.52 -43.20
C LEU A 131 -6.47 5.86 -43.74
N PHE A 132 -5.18 6.12 -43.51
CA PHE A 132 -4.51 7.38 -43.88
C PHE A 132 -4.98 8.63 -43.10
N SER A 133 -5.72 8.47 -42.00
CA SER A 133 -5.92 9.57 -41.04
C SER A 133 -4.58 10.18 -40.64
N SER A 134 -4.57 11.51 -40.54
CA SER A 134 -3.34 12.23 -40.18
C SER A 134 -2.93 11.93 -38.74
N GLU A 135 -1.67 12.17 -38.42
CA GLU A 135 -1.19 12.00 -37.04
C GLU A 135 -1.91 12.94 -36.06
N GLU A 136 -2.21 14.17 -36.50
CA GLU A 136 -2.97 15.15 -35.72
C GLU A 136 -4.41 14.69 -35.47
N GLU A 137 -5.08 14.15 -36.49
CA GLU A 137 -6.43 13.61 -36.36
C GLU A 137 -6.46 12.40 -35.41
N THR A 138 -5.51 11.47 -35.59
CA THR A 138 -5.37 10.28 -34.76
C THR A 138 -5.12 10.65 -33.29
N GLU A 139 -4.24 11.62 -33.03
CA GLU A 139 -3.95 12.15 -31.69
C GLU A 139 -5.20 12.79 -31.06
N ARG A 140 -5.94 13.61 -31.81
CA ARG A 140 -7.20 14.21 -31.33
C ARG A 140 -8.21 13.13 -30.95
N MET A 141 -8.44 12.14 -31.81
CA MET A 141 -9.36 11.03 -31.54
C MET A 141 -8.92 10.18 -30.33
N ALA A 142 -7.62 10.02 -30.12
CA ALA A 142 -7.10 9.28 -28.97
C ALA A 142 -7.35 10.05 -27.67
N ARG A 143 -7.17 11.37 -27.67
CA ARG A 143 -7.51 12.25 -26.55
C ARG A 143 -8.99 12.26 -26.25
N GLU A 144 -9.85 12.28 -27.25
CA GLU A 144 -11.31 12.20 -27.08
C GLU A 144 -11.71 10.88 -26.41
N SER A 145 -11.17 9.75 -26.87
CA SER A 145 -11.44 8.44 -26.26
C SER A 145 -10.89 8.30 -24.84
N ALA A 146 -9.67 8.77 -24.57
CA ALA A 146 -9.13 8.78 -23.20
C ALA A 146 -9.94 9.72 -22.28
N GLY A 147 -10.25 10.93 -22.76
CA GLY A 147 -11.04 11.93 -22.05
C GLY A 147 -12.46 11.46 -21.77
N TYR A 148 -13.04 10.63 -22.63
CA TYR A 148 -14.33 10.00 -22.40
C TYR A 148 -14.33 9.14 -21.12
N PHE A 149 -13.38 8.22 -20.97
CA PHE A 149 -13.28 7.35 -19.79
C PHE A 149 -12.89 8.13 -18.53
N LEU A 150 -11.92 9.06 -18.65
CA LEU A 150 -11.52 9.91 -17.53
C LEU A 150 -12.64 10.84 -17.07
N GLY A 151 -13.47 11.33 -17.99
CA GLY A 151 -14.66 12.13 -17.65
C GLY A 151 -15.77 11.33 -16.94
N LEU A 152 -15.81 10.00 -17.08
CA LEU A 152 -16.64 9.16 -16.21
C LEU A 152 -16.09 9.12 -14.79
N CYS A 153 -14.76 8.97 -14.64
CA CYS A 153 -14.10 9.01 -13.35
C CYS A 153 -14.30 10.36 -12.64
N GLU A 154 -14.19 11.47 -13.37
CA GLU A 154 -14.43 12.82 -12.85
C GLU A 154 -15.84 12.99 -12.30
N ARG A 155 -16.87 12.57 -13.05
CA ARG A 155 -18.27 12.59 -12.58
C ARG A 155 -18.51 11.74 -11.34
N ILE A 156 -17.89 10.55 -11.26
CA ILE A 156 -17.95 9.73 -10.05
C ILE A 156 -17.33 10.48 -8.89
N HIS A 157 -16.16 11.09 -9.09
CA HIS A 157 -15.44 11.82 -8.06
C HIS A 157 -16.20 13.05 -7.55
N GLU A 158 -16.83 13.83 -8.43
CA GLU A 158 -17.65 14.99 -8.05
C GLU A 158 -18.79 14.63 -7.08
N LYS A 159 -19.36 13.42 -7.22
CA LYS A 159 -20.45 12.92 -6.37
C LYS A 159 -19.96 12.14 -5.16
N LEU A 160 -18.83 11.45 -5.31
CA LEU A 160 -18.21 10.57 -4.32
C LEU A 160 -16.73 10.97 -4.15
N PRO A 161 -16.43 12.12 -3.55
CA PRO A 161 -15.06 12.66 -3.49
C PRO A 161 -14.10 11.77 -2.68
N ALA A 162 -14.63 10.97 -1.76
CA ALA A 162 -13.86 10.02 -0.96
C ALA A 162 -13.53 8.70 -1.69
N ALA A 163 -14.26 8.36 -2.76
CA ALA A 163 -14.10 7.08 -3.45
C ALA A 163 -12.80 7.03 -4.26
N GLN A 164 -12.12 5.89 -4.18
CA GLN A 164 -10.95 5.61 -5.02
C GLN A 164 -11.36 4.82 -6.26
N ILE A 165 -10.91 5.24 -7.43
CA ILE A 165 -11.34 4.67 -8.71
C ILE A 165 -10.20 3.83 -9.31
N LEU A 166 -10.49 2.59 -9.64
CA LEU A 166 -9.65 1.65 -10.35
C LEU A 166 -10.18 1.52 -11.78
N LEU A 167 -9.47 2.05 -12.77
CA LEU A 167 -9.87 2.03 -14.18
C LEU A 167 -8.97 1.06 -14.94
N SER A 168 -9.53 0.02 -15.58
CA SER A 168 -8.71 -0.82 -16.46
C SER A 168 -8.27 -0.08 -17.72
N ASP A 169 -7.02 -0.29 -18.12
CA ASP A 169 -6.60 0.00 -19.48
C ASP A 169 -7.27 -0.96 -20.48
N LEU A 170 -7.15 -0.64 -21.77
CA LEU A 170 -7.77 -1.42 -22.83
C LEU A 170 -6.81 -2.52 -23.28
N VAL A 171 -7.25 -3.77 -23.22
CA VAL A 171 -6.46 -4.89 -23.75
C VAL A 171 -6.42 -4.78 -25.27
N LEU A 172 -5.22 -4.66 -25.83
CA LEU A 172 -5.05 -4.58 -27.27
C LEU A 172 -5.40 -5.93 -27.93
N PRO A 173 -6.17 -5.92 -29.04
CA PRO A 173 -6.60 -7.14 -29.70
C PRO A 173 -5.40 -7.91 -30.27
N PHE A 174 -5.51 -9.24 -30.36
CA PHE A 174 -4.49 -10.05 -31.05
C PHE A 174 -4.68 -10.07 -32.58
N SER A 175 -5.85 -9.65 -33.08
CA SER A 175 -6.14 -9.57 -34.52
C SER A 175 -5.53 -8.31 -35.14
N GLU A 176 -4.60 -8.49 -36.09
CA GLU A 176 -3.96 -7.40 -36.83
C GLU A 176 -4.64 -7.22 -38.20
N GLN A 177 -5.17 -6.04 -38.47
CA GLN A 177 -5.84 -5.71 -39.74
C GLN A 177 -4.84 -5.40 -40.86
N LEU A 178 -3.71 -4.79 -40.52
CA LEU A 178 -2.66 -4.42 -41.47
C LEU A 178 -1.38 -5.29 -41.31
N GLY A 179 -1.42 -6.31 -40.47
CA GLY A 179 -0.24 -7.10 -40.09
C GLY A 179 0.87 -6.22 -39.51
N ASN A 180 2.12 -6.52 -39.87
CA ASN A 180 3.31 -5.75 -39.41
C ASN A 180 3.26 -4.25 -39.76
N LEU A 181 2.43 -3.82 -40.73
CA LEU A 181 2.29 -2.41 -41.06
C LEU A 181 1.66 -1.59 -39.92
N GLU A 182 0.90 -2.22 -39.01
CA GLU A 182 0.33 -1.52 -37.85
C GLU A 182 1.39 -0.82 -36.99
N ALA A 183 2.59 -1.39 -36.90
CA ALA A 183 3.70 -0.77 -36.15
C ALA A 183 4.20 0.55 -36.76
N ASN A 184 3.92 0.80 -38.05
CA ASN A 184 4.43 1.95 -38.80
C ASN A 184 3.34 2.98 -39.14
N CYS A 185 2.08 2.72 -38.77
CA CYS A 185 0.94 3.58 -39.09
C CYS A 185 0.22 4.00 -37.82
N GLY A 186 0.25 5.30 -37.50
CA GLY A 186 -0.43 5.87 -36.32
C GLY A 186 -1.93 5.62 -36.29
N PHE A 187 -2.59 5.67 -37.46
CA PHE A 187 -4.02 5.38 -37.62
C PHE A 187 -4.38 3.90 -37.45
N SER A 188 -3.41 2.99 -37.37
CA SER A 188 -3.71 1.57 -37.18
C SER A 188 -4.37 1.34 -35.82
N ARG A 189 -5.19 0.29 -35.74
CA ARG A 189 -5.95 -0.03 -34.52
C ARG A 189 -5.02 -0.24 -33.31
N THR A 190 -3.93 -0.99 -33.47
CA THR A 190 -2.98 -1.23 -32.39
C THR A 190 -2.23 0.03 -31.96
N ALA A 191 -1.72 0.83 -32.91
CA ALA A 191 -1.02 2.08 -32.58
C ALA A 191 -1.95 3.07 -31.87
N TYR A 192 -3.19 3.20 -32.36
CA TYR A 192 -4.24 4.02 -31.76
C TYR A 192 -4.54 3.59 -30.32
N LEU A 193 -4.80 2.30 -30.06
CA LEU A 193 -5.11 1.82 -28.72
C LEU A 193 -3.94 1.97 -27.74
N ARG A 194 -2.69 1.76 -28.20
CA ARG A 194 -1.49 2.05 -27.39
C ARG A 194 -1.47 3.52 -26.96
N ARG A 195 -1.81 4.42 -27.87
CA ARG A 195 -1.89 5.86 -27.62
C ARG A 195 -3.00 6.21 -26.63
N VAL A 196 -4.19 5.62 -26.77
CA VAL A 196 -5.29 5.78 -25.80
C VAL A 196 -4.85 5.33 -24.40
N ASN A 197 -4.27 4.13 -24.25
CA ASN A 197 -3.78 3.64 -22.95
C ASN A 197 -2.69 4.55 -22.36
N ALA A 198 -1.77 5.04 -23.18
CA ALA A 198 -0.74 5.99 -22.72
C ALA A 198 -1.37 7.30 -22.20
N LEU A 199 -2.39 7.82 -22.89
CA LEU A 199 -3.13 9.02 -22.48
C LEU A 199 -3.94 8.79 -21.20
N LEU A 200 -4.59 7.61 -21.03
CA LEU A 200 -5.27 7.26 -19.78
C LEU A 200 -4.30 7.34 -18.59
N GLY A 201 -3.09 6.79 -18.72
CA GLY A 201 -2.08 6.85 -17.67
C GLY A 201 -1.52 8.26 -17.41
N ALA A 202 -1.27 9.02 -18.48
CA ALA A 202 -0.64 10.34 -18.40
C ALA A 202 -1.59 11.46 -17.95
N SER A 203 -2.89 11.34 -18.22
CA SER A 203 -3.90 12.37 -17.95
C SER A 203 -4.82 12.05 -16.78
N ARG A 204 -4.59 10.94 -16.06
CA ARG A 204 -5.39 10.59 -14.89
C ARG A 204 -5.22 11.58 -13.73
N SER A 205 -6.27 11.76 -12.95
CA SER A 205 -6.22 12.44 -11.66
C SER A 205 -5.67 11.52 -10.55
N GLY A 206 -5.27 12.10 -9.41
CA GLY A 206 -4.72 11.36 -8.27
C GLY A 206 -5.65 10.30 -7.67
N TYR A 207 -6.98 10.51 -7.78
CA TYR A 207 -8.01 9.58 -7.32
C TYR A 207 -8.30 8.40 -8.28
N VAL A 208 -7.62 8.35 -9.43
CA VAL A 208 -7.74 7.26 -10.41
C VAL A 208 -6.44 6.45 -10.45
N THR A 209 -6.55 5.15 -10.28
CA THR A 209 -5.45 4.17 -10.46
C THR A 209 -5.75 3.33 -11.70
N ILE A 210 -4.79 3.25 -12.63
CA ILE A 210 -4.93 2.42 -13.83
C ILE A 210 -4.59 0.96 -13.51
N LEU A 211 -5.50 0.04 -13.81
CA LEU A 211 -5.23 -1.40 -13.80
C LEU A 211 -4.60 -1.79 -15.13
N ALA A 212 -3.36 -2.30 -15.08
CA ALA A 212 -2.60 -2.71 -16.26
C ALA A 212 -3.04 -4.10 -16.77
N VAL A 213 -4.26 -4.17 -17.30
CA VAL A 213 -4.88 -5.41 -17.79
C VAL A 213 -4.23 -5.84 -19.11
N ASP A 214 -3.84 -4.91 -20.00
CA ASP A 214 -3.10 -5.27 -21.22
C ASP A 214 -1.74 -5.91 -20.92
N ALA A 215 -1.07 -5.48 -19.84
CA ALA A 215 0.18 -6.09 -19.38
C ALA A 215 -0.05 -7.51 -18.86
N LEU A 216 -1.14 -7.75 -18.12
CA LEU A 216 -1.53 -9.09 -17.69
C LEU A 216 -1.86 -10.00 -18.89
N ALA A 217 -2.66 -9.51 -19.83
CA ALA A 217 -3.00 -10.23 -21.06
C ALA A 217 -1.75 -10.55 -21.90
N SER A 218 -0.76 -9.66 -21.92
CA SER A 218 0.52 -9.88 -22.59
C SER A 218 1.36 -10.95 -21.90
N TYR A 219 1.37 -11.00 -20.58
CA TYR A 219 2.06 -12.04 -19.80
C TYR A 219 1.44 -13.43 -20.03
N VAL A 220 0.11 -13.51 -19.98
CA VAL A 220 -0.67 -14.73 -20.29
C VAL A 220 -0.50 -15.16 -21.76
N GLY A 221 -0.26 -14.19 -22.63
CA GLY A 221 -0.28 -14.33 -24.07
C GLY A 221 -1.69 -14.03 -24.61
N LYS A 222 -1.77 -13.03 -25.49
CA LYS A 222 -3.05 -12.51 -26.00
C LYS A 222 -3.90 -13.58 -26.68
N LYS A 223 -3.28 -14.58 -27.30
CA LYS A 223 -3.97 -15.73 -27.87
C LYS A 223 -4.80 -16.51 -26.85
N ASN A 224 -4.32 -16.65 -25.62
CA ASN A 224 -5.03 -17.37 -24.55
C ASN A 224 -5.99 -16.46 -23.79
N TRP A 225 -5.69 -15.16 -23.77
CA TRP A 225 -6.50 -14.15 -23.08
C TRP A 225 -7.87 -13.97 -23.73
N PHE A 226 -7.93 -13.87 -25.06
CA PHE A 226 -9.20 -13.71 -25.78
C PHE A 226 -9.86 -15.06 -26.00
N ASP A 227 -11.15 -15.14 -25.65
CA ASP A 227 -12.03 -16.27 -25.98
C ASP A 227 -13.30 -15.71 -26.63
N GLU A 228 -13.29 -15.63 -27.96
CA GLU A 228 -14.43 -15.12 -28.72
C GLU A 228 -15.65 -16.00 -28.58
N THR A 229 -15.47 -17.31 -28.38
CA THR A 229 -16.58 -18.24 -28.22
C THR A 229 -17.31 -17.92 -26.92
N ALA A 230 -16.59 -17.79 -25.80
CA ALA A 230 -17.16 -17.35 -24.54
C ALA A 230 -17.80 -15.97 -24.67
N TYR A 231 -17.11 -15.01 -25.31
CA TYR A 231 -17.68 -13.69 -25.54
C TYR A 231 -19.03 -13.74 -26.28
N PHE A 232 -19.14 -14.50 -27.37
CA PHE A 232 -20.40 -14.56 -28.13
C PHE A 232 -21.51 -15.31 -27.39
N LEU A 233 -21.17 -16.29 -26.56
CA LEU A 233 -22.14 -17.08 -25.78
C LEU A 233 -22.66 -16.34 -24.55
N ASN A 234 -21.79 -15.64 -23.83
CA ASN A 234 -22.12 -15.09 -22.51
C ASN A 234 -21.45 -13.76 -22.19
N LYS A 235 -20.87 -13.06 -23.18
CA LYS A 235 -20.26 -11.74 -23.02
C LYS A 235 -19.13 -11.69 -21.98
N SER A 236 -18.41 -12.80 -21.82
CA SER A 236 -17.14 -12.81 -21.08
C SER A 236 -16.10 -11.94 -21.79
N GLY A 237 -15.52 -10.98 -21.08
CA GLY A 237 -14.53 -10.06 -21.66
C GLY A 237 -13.16 -10.66 -21.95
N PHE A 238 -12.88 -11.83 -21.38
CA PHE A 238 -11.64 -12.58 -21.54
C PHE A 238 -11.87 -14.04 -21.15
N SER A 239 -10.89 -14.90 -21.42
CA SER A 239 -10.92 -16.31 -21.05
C SER A 239 -11.01 -16.47 -19.54
N LEU A 240 -12.09 -17.10 -19.08
CA LEU A 240 -12.35 -17.28 -17.64
C LEU A 240 -11.28 -18.13 -16.93
N GLN A 241 -10.42 -18.84 -17.67
CA GLN A 241 -9.25 -19.52 -17.10
C GLN A 241 -8.35 -18.56 -16.30
N TYR A 242 -8.31 -17.28 -16.67
CA TYR A 242 -7.47 -16.25 -16.05
C TYR A 242 -8.25 -15.33 -15.10
N ILE A 243 -9.47 -15.71 -14.70
CA ILE A 243 -10.33 -14.89 -13.82
C ILE A 243 -9.67 -14.60 -12.48
N GLY A 244 -8.92 -15.56 -11.93
CA GLY A 244 -8.24 -15.40 -10.65
C GLY A 244 -7.06 -14.44 -10.77
N ASP A 245 -6.24 -14.52 -11.82
CA ASP A 245 -5.16 -13.56 -12.09
C ASP A 245 -5.69 -12.14 -12.26
N PHE A 246 -6.81 -11.99 -12.98
CA PHE A 246 -7.48 -10.70 -13.18
C PHE A 246 -8.04 -10.13 -11.87
N CYS A 247 -8.74 -10.94 -11.08
CA CYS A 247 -9.28 -10.50 -9.78
C CYS A 247 -8.15 -10.21 -8.78
N ASP A 248 -7.04 -10.95 -8.85
CA ASP A 248 -5.88 -10.70 -8.03
C ASP A 248 -5.20 -9.36 -8.37
N LEU A 249 -5.18 -8.95 -9.64
CA LEU A 249 -4.73 -7.61 -10.04
C LEU A 249 -5.53 -6.52 -9.32
N ILE A 250 -6.87 -6.65 -9.26
CA ILE A 250 -7.74 -5.72 -8.54
C ILE A 250 -7.45 -5.78 -7.03
N ARG A 251 -7.39 -6.98 -6.45
CA ARG A 251 -7.11 -7.21 -5.03
C ARG A 251 -5.82 -6.53 -4.59
N ARG A 252 -4.75 -6.66 -5.37
CA ARG A 252 -3.44 -6.08 -5.07
C ARG A 252 -3.50 -4.55 -4.97
N GLN A 253 -4.25 -3.90 -5.86
CA GLN A 253 -4.46 -2.45 -5.75
C GLN A 253 -5.31 -2.06 -4.54
N LEU A 254 -6.38 -2.81 -4.25
CA LEU A 254 -7.20 -2.57 -3.05
C LEU A 254 -6.39 -2.73 -1.75
N ARG A 255 -5.53 -3.75 -1.67
CA ARG A 255 -4.59 -3.94 -0.55
C ARG A 255 -3.66 -2.73 -0.41
N ALA A 256 -3.09 -2.26 -1.51
CA ALA A 256 -2.20 -1.11 -1.51
C ALA A 256 -2.92 0.17 -1.07
N LEU A 257 -4.15 0.41 -1.54
CA LEU A 257 -5.00 1.54 -1.15
C LEU A 257 -5.39 1.49 0.34
N SER A 258 -5.54 0.29 0.90
CA SER A 258 -5.78 0.10 2.34
C SER A 258 -4.53 0.23 3.21
N GLY A 259 -3.36 0.56 2.63
CA GLY A 259 -2.09 0.71 3.35
C GLY A 259 -1.41 -0.61 3.74
N LYS A 260 -1.90 -1.76 3.25
CA LYS A 260 -1.33 -3.09 3.46
C LYS A 260 -0.26 -3.40 2.41
N VAL A 261 0.88 -2.69 2.46
CA VAL A 261 2.01 -2.87 1.54
C VAL A 261 3.20 -3.55 2.21
N ARG A 262 3.90 -4.42 1.46
CA ARG A 262 5.20 -4.97 1.89
C ARG A 262 6.31 -3.95 1.67
N LYS A 263 7.34 -4.02 2.49
CA LYS A 263 8.40 -2.99 2.57
C LYS A 263 9.80 -3.57 2.55
N CYS A 264 9.98 -4.83 2.96
CA CYS A 264 11.28 -5.44 3.12
C CYS A 264 11.34 -6.81 2.43
N LEU A 265 12.39 -7.00 1.64
CA LEU A 265 12.80 -8.30 1.10
C LEU A 265 13.90 -8.85 2.01
N VAL A 266 13.62 -10.00 2.63
CA VAL A 266 14.56 -10.75 3.46
C VAL A 266 15.05 -11.94 2.65
N LEU A 267 16.37 -12.01 2.46
CA LEU A 267 17.04 -12.94 1.58
C LEU A 267 17.82 -13.96 2.41
N ASP A 268 17.72 -15.23 2.03
CA ASP A 268 18.80 -16.18 2.30
C ASP A 268 20.05 -15.86 1.43
N LEU A 269 21.17 -16.55 1.66
CA LEU A 269 22.42 -16.34 0.92
C LEU A 269 22.78 -17.50 0.01
N ASP A 270 23.09 -18.67 0.57
CA ASP A 270 23.60 -19.82 -0.18
C ASP A 270 22.53 -20.39 -1.10
N ASN A 271 22.86 -20.61 -2.38
CA ASN A 271 21.90 -20.98 -3.44
C ASN A 271 20.73 -20.00 -3.64
N THR A 272 20.80 -18.83 -3.02
CA THR A 272 19.81 -17.75 -3.14
C THR A 272 20.40 -16.53 -3.84
N LEU A 273 21.51 -15.98 -3.32
CA LEU A 273 22.23 -14.87 -3.93
C LEU A 273 23.44 -15.30 -4.76
N TRP A 274 23.96 -16.49 -4.53
CA TRP A 274 25.06 -17.11 -5.27
C TRP A 274 24.88 -18.63 -5.29
N GLY A 275 25.60 -19.33 -6.18
CA GLY A 275 25.59 -20.79 -6.19
C GLY A 275 26.58 -21.39 -5.19
N GLY A 276 26.17 -22.41 -4.45
CA GLY A 276 27.02 -23.12 -3.48
C GLY A 276 26.98 -22.52 -2.08
N THR A 277 27.70 -23.19 -1.17
CA THR A 277 27.72 -22.88 0.26
C THR A 277 29.02 -22.16 0.64
N VAL A 278 28.92 -20.89 1.06
CA VAL A 278 30.11 -20.06 1.35
C VAL A 278 30.95 -20.61 2.50
N GLY A 279 30.33 -21.28 3.47
CA GLY A 279 31.05 -21.92 4.58
C GLY A 279 31.99 -23.04 4.15
N ASP A 280 31.66 -23.73 3.05
CA ASP A 280 32.45 -24.86 2.53
C ASP A 280 33.43 -24.43 1.44
N LEU A 281 33.00 -23.50 0.58
CA LEU A 281 33.74 -23.10 -0.62
C LEU A 281 34.58 -21.82 -0.43
N GLY A 282 34.31 -21.04 0.62
CA GLY A 282 34.83 -19.69 0.78
C GLY A 282 34.26 -18.72 -0.27
N TYR A 283 34.56 -17.42 -0.11
CA TYR A 283 34.04 -16.39 -1.02
C TYR A 283 34.55 -16.50 -2.47
N GLU A 284 35.68 -17.18 -2.70
CA GLU A 284 36.25 -17.39 -4.04
C GLU A 284 35.58 -18.54 -4.79
N GLY A 285 34.98 -19.49 -4.06
CA GLY A 285 34.41 -20.71 -4.64
C GLY A 285 32.90 -20.66 -4.88
N ILE A 286 32.19 -19.65 -4.35
CA ILE A 286 30.77 -19.45 -4.66
C ILE A 286 30.59 -19.04 -6.13
N ASN A 287 29.56 -19.59 -6.79
CA ASN A 287 29.33 -19.37 -8.21
C ASN A 287 28.60 -18.04 -8.46
N LEU A 288 29.38 -17.08 -8.95
CA LEU A 288 28.94 -15.81 -9.51
C LEU A 288 29.71 -15.50 -10.81
N ASP A 289 30.19 -16.52 -11.52
CA ASP A 289 30.96 -16.31 -12.75
C ASP A 289 30.03 -15.77 -13.85
N PRO A 290 30.30 -14.58 -14.41
CA PRO A 290 29.50 -14.03 -15.50
C PRO A 290 29.64 -14.78 -16.83
N ASN A 291 30.47 -15.83 -16.90
CA ASN A 291 30.61 -16.72 -18.05
C ASN A 291 30.03 -18.13 -17.78
N ASP A 292 29.44 -18.34 -16.60
CA ASP A 292 28.71 -19.55 -16.25
C ASP A 292 27.20 -19.27 -16.25
N ALA A 293 26.40 -20.18 -16.82
CA ALA A 293 24.96 -19.96 -16.96
C ALA A 293 24.23 -19.81 -15.61
N VAL A 294 24.68 -20.53 -14.58
CA VAL A 294 24.09 -20.46 -13.24
C VAL A 294 24.59 -19.21 -12.51
N GLY A 295 25.89 -18.90 -12.62
CA GLY A 295 26.47 -17.66 -12.11
C GLY A 295 25.77 -16.41 -12.67
N GLU A 296 25.55 -16.36 -13.99
CA GLU A 296 24.80 -15.31 -14.67
C GLU A 296 23.36 -15.17 -14.14
N ALA A 297 22.68 -16.29 -13.84
CA ALA A 297 21.33 -16.28 -13.29
C ALA A 297 21.26 -15.62 -11.90
N PHE A 298 22.20 -15.96 -11.00
CA PHE A 298 22.32 -15.31 -9.69
C PHE A 298 22.65 -13.81 -9.83
N LEU A 299 23.55 -13.44 -10.74
CA LEU A 299 23.86 -12.04 -11.03
C LEU A 299 22.63 -11.28 -11.56
N ALA A 300 21.82 -11.89 -12.40
CA ALA A 300 20.57 -11.31 -12.88
C ALA A 300 19.57 -11.08 -11.73
N PHE A 301 19.48 -12.03 -10.80
CA PHE A 301 18.65 -11.90 -9.61
C PHE A 301 19.12 -10.77 -8.68
N GLN A 302 20.43 -10.69 -8.39
CA GLN A 302 21.00 -9.59 -7.60
C GLN A 302 20.76 -8.22 -8.25
N ARG A 303 20.91 -8.10 -9.58
CA ARG A 303 20.60 -6.86 -10.31
C ARG A 303 19.13 -6.46 -10.17
N TYR A 304 18.21 -7.43 -10.23
CA TYR A 304 16.78 -7.17 -10.03
C TYR A 304 16.48 -6.71 -8.58
N ILE A 305 17.06 -7.36 -7.58
CA ILE A 305 16.96 -6.95 -6.17
C ILE A 305 17.47 -5.52 -5.98
N LEU A 306 18.58 -5.16 -6.62
CA LEU A 306 19.13 -3.80 -6.56
C LEU A 306 18.17 -2.76 -7.16
N LEU A 307 17.39 -3.11 -8.19
CA LEU A 307 16.33 -2.24 -8.71
C LEU A 307 15.20 -2.04 -7.70
N LEU A 308 14.81 -3.10 -6.98
CA LEU A 308 13.84 -3.00 -5.88
C LEU A 308 14.36 -2.06 -4.77
N LYS A 309 15.63 -2.19 -4.39
CA LYS A 309 16.28 -1.31 -3.41
C LYS A 309 16.30 0.15 -3.87
N LYS A 310 16.60 0.41 -5.14
CA LYS A 310 16.54 1.76 -5.74
C LYS A 310 15.13 2.36 -5.71
N ARG A 311 14.09 1.53 -5.71
CA ARG A 311 12.69 1.93 -5.51
C ARG A 311 12.32 2.14 -4.02
N GLY A 312 13.19 1.80 -3.09
CA GLY A 312 12.97 1.99 -1.64
C GLY A 312 12.63 0.72 -0.87
N VAL A 313 12.68 -0.46 -1.50
CA VAL A 313 12.53 -1.74 -0.79
C VAL A 313 13.73 -1.94 0.13
N ILE A 314 13.45 -2.28 1.38
CA ILE A 314 14.48 -2.55 2.39
C ILE A 314 15.04 -3.96 2.13
N LEU A 315 16.36 -4.11 2.04
CA LEU A 315 16.98 -5.42 1.93
C LEU A 315 17.49 -5.87 3.30
N ALA A 316 17.21 -7.12 3.66
CA ALA A 316 17.75 -7.76 4.85
C ALA A 316 18.24 -9.17 4.51
N VAL A 317 19.15 -9.69 5.32
CA VAL A 317 19.68 -11.05 5.21
C VAL A 317 19.23 -11.86 6.42
N CYS A 318 18.74 -13.08 6.17
CA CYS A 318 18.40 -14.09 7.17
C CYS A 318 18.95 -15.44 6.74
N SER A 319 20.21 -15.71 7.09
CA SER A 319 20.96 -16.86 6.59
C SER A 319 21.49 -17.76 7.70
N LYS A 320 21.71 -19.03 7.37
CA LYS A 320 22.40 -20.01 8.23
C LYS A 320 23.87 -20.11 7.87
N ASN A 321 24.64 -19.10 8.28
CA ASN A 321 26.09 -19.03 8.08
C ASN A 321 26.78 -18.42 9.31
N GLU A 322 28.10 -18.55 9.36
CA GLU A 322 28.95 -17.68 10.17
C GLU A 322 28.95 -16.26 9.57
N GLU A 323 28.68 -15.24 10.38
CA GLU A 323 28.48 -13.87 9.91
C GLU A 323 29.71 -13.33 9.17
N ASP A 324 30.92 -13.57 9.67
CA ASP A 324 32.16 -13.08 9.08
C ASP A 324 32.40 -13.66 7.68
N LEU A 325 32.15 -14.96 7.47
CA LEU A 325 32.33 -15.62 6.18
C LEU A 325 31.28 -15.15 5.17
N ALA A 326 30.03 -15.05 5.60
CA ALA A 326 28.94 -14.53 4.77
C ALA A 326 29.21 -13.09 4.34
N ARG A 327 29.71 -12.26 5.26
CA ARG A 327 30.08 -10.86 5.01
C ARG A 327 31.26 -10.75 4.06
N GLU A 328 32.26 -11.61 4.19
CA GLU A 328 33.46 -11.62 3.33
C GLU A 328 33.09 -11.76 1.84
N ALA A 329 32.04 -12.53 1.52
CA ALA A 329 31.54 -12.63 0.14
C ALA A 329 31.10 -11.27 -0.43
N PHE A 330 30.36 -10.46 0.33
CA PHE A 330 29.94 -9.12 -0.09
C PHE A 330 31.11 -8.12 -0.20
N GLU A 331 32.18 -8.32 0.57
CA GLU A 331 33.31 -7.39 0.63
C GLU A 331 34.42 -7.71 -0.38
N LYS A 332 34.65 -9.00 -0.68
CA LYS A 332 35.83 -9.45 -1.45
C LYS A 332 35.51 -10.06 -2.81
N ASN A 333 34.33 -10.64 -3.02
CA ASN A 333 34.01 -11.26 -4.31
C ASN A 333 33.75 -10.18 -5.38
N GLN A 334 34.57 -10.16 -6.42
CA GLN A 334 34.56 -9.12 -7.46
C GLN A 334 33.31 -9.15 -8.35
N HIS A 335 32.59 -10.27 -8.38
CA HIS A 335 31.39 -10.43 -9.19
C HIS A 335 30.10 -10.09 -8.44
N MET A 336 30.15 -9.94 -7.11
CA MET A 336 28.99 -9.51 -6.32
C MET A 336 28.45 -8.17 -6.83
N VAL A 337 27.14 -8.13 -7.09
CA VAL A 337 26.43 -6.91 -7.53
C VAL A 337 25.89 -6.16 -6.33
N LEU A 338 25.39 -6.89 -5.32
CA LEU A 338 24.97 -6.31 -4.06
C LEU A 338 26.19 -6.06 -3.18
N CYS A 339 26.27 -4.86 -2.62
CA CYS A 339 27.28 -4.52 -1.61
C CYS A 339 26.71 -4.75 -0.20
N TYR A 340 27.59 -4.92 0.77
CA TYR A 340 27.18 -5.03 2.18
C TYR A 340 26.34 -3.82 2.65
N ASP A 341 26.65 -2.61 2.16
CA ASP A 341 25.91 -1.38 2.45
C ASP A 341 24.52 -1.30 1.82
N ASP A 342 24.19 -2.19 0.88
CA ASP A 342 22.82 -2.32 0.38
C ASP A 342 21.91 -3.06 1.37
N ILE A 343 22.48 -3.81 2.32
CA ILE A 343 21.76 -4.61 3.31
C ILE A 343 21.53 -3.81 4.58
N SER A 344 20.27 -3.55 4.90
CA SER A 344 19.84 -2.73 6.03
C SER A 344 19.86 -3.48 7.37
N CYS A 345 19.71 -4.80 7.34
CA CYS A 345 19.84 -5.66 8.51
C CYS A 345 20.45 -6.99 8.08
N PHE A 346 21.59 -7.35 8.65
CA PHE A 346 22.29 -8.57 8.34
C PHE A 346 22.21 -9.51 9.53
N VAL A 347 21.54 -10.65 9.37
CA VAL A 347 21.44 -11.71 10.39
C VAL A 347 21.88 -13.02 9.77
N ALA A 348 23.11 -13.42 10.08
CA ALA A 348 23.69 -14.69 9.69
C ALA A 348 24.14 -15.43 10.96
N ASN A 349 23.44 -16.51 11.31
CA ASN A 349 23.75 -17.36 12.46
C ASN A 349 23.00 -18.69 12.34
N TRP A 350 23.23 -19.61 13.29
CA TRP A 350 22.62 -20.95 13.28
C TRP A 350 21.25 -21.06 13.97
N ASN A 351 20.64 -19.94 14.38
CA ASN A 351 19.29 -19.96 14.95
C ASN A 351 18.23 -20.25 13.86
N ASP A 352 17.01 -20.57 14.27
CA ASP A 352 15.92 -20.77 13.33
C ASP A 352 15.52 -19.46 12.62
N LYS A 353 15.18 -19.56 11.33
CA LYS A 353 14.88 -18.39 10.50
C LYS A 353 13.62 -17.64 10.95
N ALA A 354 12.65 -18.31 11.59
CA ALA A 354 11.48 -17.64 12.13
C ALA A 354 11.84 -16.71 13.30
N SER A 355 12.70 -17.13 14.22
CA SER A 355 13.23 -16.27 15.27
C SER A 355 14.06 -15.12 14.71
N ASN A 356 14.92 -15.38 13.73
CA ASN A 356 15.71 -14.33 13.07
C ASN A 356 14.83 -13.32 12.30
N LEU A 357 13.74 -13.73 11.67
CA LEU A 357 12.78 -12.81 11.04
C LEU A 357 12.08 -11.89 12.05
N ARG A 358 11.76 -12.38 13.25
CA ARG A 358 11.25 -11.51 14.34
C ARG A 358 12.30 -10.48 14.75
N LEU A 359 13.55 -10.91 14.93
CA LEU A 359 14.66 -10.02 15.22
C LEU A 359 14.85 -8.94 14.14
N ILE A 360 14.78 -9.32 12.87
CA ILE A 360 14.85 -8.38 11.73
C ILE A 360 13.68 -7.39 11.78
N SER A 361 12.47 -7.87 12.03
CA SER A 361 11.26 -7.04 12.19
C SER A 361 11.45 -5.97 13.27
N GLU A 362 12.00 -6.37 14.43
CA GLU A 362 12.29 -5.51 15.57
C GLU A 362 13.39 -4.49 15.26
N LYS A 363 14.54 -4.94 14.75
CA LYS A 363 15.67 -4.08 14.37
C LYS A 363 15.27 -3.02 13.34
N LEU A 364 14.44 -3.40 12.36
CA LEU A 364 13.96 -2.49 11.33
C LEU A 364 12.75 -1.65 11.76
N ASN A 365 12.16 -1.93 12.93
CA ASN A 365 10.93 -1.32 13.43
C ASN A 365 9.78 -1.34 12.40
N ILE A 366 9.57 -2.50 11.76
CA ILE A 366 8.46 -2.76 10.84
C ILE A 366 7.70 -4.01 11.28
N GLY A 367 6.45 -4.18 10.84
CA GLY A 367 5.66 -5.37 11.15
C GLY A 367 6.08 -6.58 10.31
N LEU A 368 5.87 -7.79 10.84
CA LEU A 368 6.07 -9.06 10.11
C LEU A 368 5.25 -9.12 8.81
N ASP A 369 4.06 -8.51 8.81
CA ASP A 369 3.19 -8.34 7.65
C ASP A 369 3.77 -7.40 6.57
N SER A 370 4.92 -6.78 6.82
CA SER A 370 5.68 -5.99 5.85
C SER A 370 6.88 -6.74 5.25
N LEU A 371 7.20 -7.95 5.74
CA LEU A 371 8.33 -8.75 5.28
C LEU A 371 7.93 -9.69 4.13
N VAL A 372 8.87 -9.91 3.23
CA VAL A 372 8.82 -10.89 2.14
C VAL A 372 10.07 -11.74 2.25
N PHE A 373 9.91 -13.05 2.37
CA PHE A 373 11.01 -13.98 2.58
C PHE A 373 11.28 -14.77 1.31
N PHE A 374 12.54 -14.80 0.90
CA PHE A 374 13.02 -15.49 -0.30
C PHE A 374 14.20 -16.40 0.07
N ASP A 375 14.00 -17.69 -0.10
CA ASP A 375 14.89 -18.77 0.35
C ASP A 375 14.72 -19.98 -0.58
N ASP A 376 15.81 -20.51 -1.13
CA ASP A 376 15.80 -21.66 -2.02
C ASP A 376 15.33 -22.95 -1.32
N ASN A 377 15.51 -23.04 0.01
CA ASN A 377 15.22 -24.24 0.77
C ASN A 377 13.72 -24.34 1.12
N PRO A 378 12.98 -25.32 0.54
CA PRO A 378 11.55 -25.46 0.78
C PRO A 378 11.19 -25.78 2.23
N THR A 379 12.11 -26.38 2.99
CA THR A 379 11.90 -26.70 4.41
C THR A 379 11.89 -25.43 5.25
N GLU A 380 12.85 -24.51 5.02
CA GLU A 380 12.89 -23.23 5.72
C GLU A 380 11.67 -22.37 5.36
N ARG A 381 11.26 -22.36 4.07
CA ARG A 381 10.02 -21.72 3.62
C ARG A 381 8.79 -22.23 4.38
N ALA A 382 8.61 -23.54 4.46
CA ALA A 382 7.46 -24.15 5.15
C ALA A 382 7.44 -23.85 6.67
N ILE A 383 8.62 -23.80 7.31
CA ILE A 383 8.75 -23.42 8.72
C ILE A 383 8.29 -21.96 8.91
N VAL A 384 8.77 -21.04 8.07
CA VAL A 384 8.38 -19.63 8.13
C VAL A 384 6.88 -19.47 7.90
N GLU A 385 6.29 -20.10 6.88
CA GLU A 385 4.85 -20.04 6.62
C GLU A 385 4.01 -20.52 7.81
N LYS A 386 4.47 -21.56 8.51
CA LYS A 386 3.77 -22.14 9.66
C LYS A 386 3.86 -21.27 10.92
N PHE A 387 5.05 -20.75 11.23
CA PHE A 387 5.29 -20.03 12.49
C PHE A 387 5.10 -18.51 12.38
N LEU A 388 5.12 -17.96 11.17
CA LEU A 388 4.97 -16.54 10.85
C LEU A 388 4.02 -16.34 9.66
N PRO A 389 2.72 -16.68 9.77
CA PRO A 389 1.75 -16.59 8.67
C PRO A 389 1.51 -15.15 8.14
N GLU A 390 2.03 -14.14 8.83
CA GLU A 390 2.06 -12.74 8.39
C GLU A 390 3.15 -12.47 7.35
N VAL A 391 4.28 -13.18 7.43
CA VAL A 391 5.39 -13.05 6.48
C VAL A 391 4.97 -13.65 5.14
N ALA A 392 5.19 -12.91 4.06
CA ALA A 392 4.92 -13.42 2.73
C ALA A 392 6.11 -14.25 2.26
N VAL A 393 5.90 -15.52 1.95
CA VAL A 393 6.97 -16.44 1.53
C VAL A 393 6.83 -16.68 0.03
N VAL A 394 7.88 -16.39 -0.72
CA VAL A 394 7.91 -16.61 -2.17
C VAL A 394 8.11 -18.10 -2.43
N ASP A 395 7.34 -18.69 -3.33
CA ASP A 395 7.62 -20.04 -3.80
C ASP A 395 8.79 -19.99 -4.79
N VAL A 396 9.99 -20.24 -4.27
CA VAL A 396 11.24 -20.16 -5.02
C VAL A 396 11.41 -21.44 -5.86
N PRO A 397 11.52 -21.33 -7.20
CA PRO A 397 11.75 -22.48 -8.08
C PRO A 397 13.15 -23.05 -7.86
N GLU A 398 13.41 -24.28 -8.30
CA GLU A 398 14.75 -24.88 -8.17
C GLU A 398 15.79 -24.22 -9.11
N ASP A 399 15.36 -23.66 -10.24
CA ASP A 399 16.24 -23.02 -11.23
C ASP A 399 16.41 -21.52 -10.94
N PRO A 400 17.64 -21.06 -10.63
CA PRO A 400 17.95 -19.64 -10.40
C PRO A 400 17.56 -18.72 -11.56
N ALA A 401 17.53 -19.22 -12.80
CA ALA A 401 17.12 -18.45 -13.97
C ALA A 401 15.66 -17.96 -13.87
N LEU A 402 14.85 -18.59 -13.01
CA LEU A 402 13.45 -18.25 -12.78
C LEU A 402 13.23 -17.38 -11.54
N TYR A 403 14.25 -17.07 -10.74
CA TYR A 403 14.11 -16.33 -9.47
C TYR A 403 13.52 -14.93 -9.68
N VAL A 404 14.00 -14.20 -10.69
CA VAL A 404 13.45 -12.88 -11.05
C VAL A 404 11.97 -12.99 -11.35
N ARG A 405 11.57 -13.99 -12.15
CA ARG A 405 10.16 -14.21 -12.50
C ARG A 405 9.34 -14.55 -11.25
N ALA A 406 9.83 -15.42 -10.38
CA ALA A 406 9.15 -15.81 -9.16
C ALA A 406 8.89 -14.60 -8.26
N LEU A 407 9.91 -13.79 -7.97
CA LEU A 407 9.77 -12.61 -7.12
C LEU A 407 8.89 -11.52 -7.74
N ASP A 408 9.04 -11.28 -9.05
CA ASP A 408 8.29 -10.28 -9.79
C ASP A 408 6.79 -10.62 -9.88
N ARG A 409 6.47 -11.90 -10.15
CA ARG A 409 5.09 -12.39 -10.25
C ARG A 409 4.43 -12.65 -8.89
N PHE A 410 5.23 -12.69 -7.83
CA PHE A 410 4.69 -12.69 -6.46
C PHE A 410 4.06 -11.34 -6.08
N HIS A 411 4.36 -10.26 -6.81
CA HIS A 411 3.73 -8.94 -6.64
C HIS A 411 3.77 -8.37 -5.21
N ALA A 412 4.81 -8.71 -4.46
CA ALA A 412 4.98 -8.30 -3.07
C ALA A 412 5.03 -6.77 -2.89
N PHE A 413 5.55 -6.05 -3.88
CA PHE A 413 5.87 -4.62 -3.80
C PHE A 413 5.01 -3.76 -4.75
N ASP A 414 3.74 -4.12 -4.94
CA ASP A 414 2.74 -3.35 -5.70
C ASP A 414 2.35 -2.06 -4.94
N TRP A 415 3.23 -1.06 -4.96
CA TRP A 415 2.97 0.26 -4.40
C TRP A 415 2.27 1.16 -5.43
N LEU A 416 1.21 1.87 -5.02
CA LEU A 416 0.44 2.77 -5.88
C LEU A 416 1.23 3.96 -6.41
N GLN A 417 2.18 4.44 -5.61
CA GLN A 417 2.99 5.61 -5.91
C GLN A 417 4.41 5.39 -5.38
N LEU A 418 5.38 5.95 -6.10
CA LEU A 418 6.77 6.01 -5.70
C LEU A 418 7.11 7.45 -5.33
N THR A 419 7.51 7.72 -4.08
CA THR A 419 7.95 9.07 -3.71
C THR A 419 9.47 9.17 -3.57
N LYS A 420 9.98 10.41 -3.63
CA LYS A 420 11.40 10.69 -3.41
C LYS A 420 11.87 10.24 -2.02
N GLU A 421 10.98 10.27 -1.02
CA GLU A 421 11.27 9.80 0.34
C GLU A 421 11.29 8.27 0.42
N ASP A 422 10.45 7.57 -0.34
CA ASP A 422 10.52 6.11 -0.42
C ASP A 422 11.89 5.68 -0.99
N ILE A 423 12.41 6.40 -1.99
CA ILE A 423 13.76 6.21 -2.55
C ILE A 423 14.87 6.53 -1.51
N SER A 424 14.69 7.60 -0.73
CA SER A 424 15.68 8.03 0.27
C SER A 424 15.75 7.13 1.51
N ARG A 425 14.73 6.29 1.78
CA ARG A 425 14.76 5.29 2.86
C ARG A 425 15.95 4.35 2.77
N SER A 426 16.33 3.95 1.56
CA SER A 426 17.43 3.03 1.33
C SER A 426 18.79 3.61 1.76
N LYS A 427 18.96 4.95 1.73
CA LYS A 427 20.16 5.65 2.24
C LYS A 427 20.17 5.76 3.77
N SER A 428 18.99 5.80 4.41
CA SER A 428 18.85 5.98 5.86
C SER A 428 19.41 4.82 6.70
N TYR A 429 19.66 3.64 6.12
CA TYR A 429 20.12 2.47 6.88
C TYR A 429 21.63 2.37 7.05
N ALA A 430 22.42 2.81 6.06
CA ALA A 430 23.86 3.03 6.26
C ALA A 430 24.11 4.09 7.36
N ASP A 431 23.24 5.09 7.42
CA ASP A 431 23.23 6.08 8.48
C ASP A 431 22.73 5.52 9.82
N ASN A 432 21.86 4.50 9.83
CA ASN A 432 21.45 3.82 11.06
C ASN A 432 22.59 3.03 11.70
N ARG A 433 23.49 2.42 10.92
CA ARG A 433 24.68 1.77 11.47
C ARG A 433 25.58 2.77 12.20
N LYS A 434 25.80 3.95 11.61
CA LYS A 434 26.53 5.06 12.28
C LYS A 434 25.81 5.53 13.56
N ARG A 435 24.47 5.50 13.56
CA ARG A 435 23.67 5.81 14.76
C ARG A 435 23.77 4.72 15.83
N GLU A 436 23.83 3.44 15.44
CA GLU A 436 24.04 2.33 16.37
C GLU A 436 25.45 2.37 16.97
N GLU A 437 26.48 2.65 16.16
CA GLU A 437 27.84 2.88 16.64
C GLU A 437 27.90 4.06 17.62
N LEU A 438 27.24 5.18 17.29
CA LEU A 438 27.14 6.35 18.17
C LEU A 438 26.39 6.02 19.48
N LEU A 439 25.31 5.23 19.39
CA LEU A 439 24.54 4.80 20.56
C LEU A 439 25.36 3.87 21.45
N GLN A 440 26.18 2.99 20.87
CA GLN A 440 27.09 2.10 21.60
C GLN A 440 28.27 2.84 22.23
N SER A 441 28.66 4.00 21.69
CA SER A 441 29.76 4.79 22.23
C SER A 441 29.35 5.78 23.32
N LEU A 442 28.06 5.85 23.69
CA LEU A 442 27.52 6.80 24.67
C LEU A 442 26.78 6.06 25.78
N ASP A 443 27.00 6.49 27.04
CA ASP A 443 26.38 5.88 28.22
C ASP A 443 24.99 6.48 28.57
N ASP A 444 24.65 7.66 28.04
CA ASP A 444 23.38 8.37 28.27
C ASP A 444 22.56 8.59 26.98
N TYR A 445 21.27 8.24 27.02
CA TYR A 445 20.37 8.44 25.88
C TYR A 445 20.10 9.93 25.59
N GLY A 446 20.09 10.78 26.62
CA GLY A 446 19.96 12.23 26.44
C GLY A 446 21.17 12.86 25.74
N GLU A 447 22.36 12.33 25.99
CA GLU A 447 23.60 12.68 25.27
C GLU A 447 23.55 12.24 23.81
N TYR A 448 23.07 11.02 23.54
CA TYR A 448 22.84 10.54 22.18
C TYR A 448 21.91 11.46 21.39
N LEU A 449 20.77 11.87 21.95
CA LEU A 449 19.83 12.76 21.26
C LEU A 449 20.42 14.15 20.97
N ARG A 450 21.32 14.65 21.82
CA ARG A 450 22.05 15.91 21.59
C ARG A 450 23.05 15.80 20.45
N GLU A 451 23.82 14.72 20.40
CA GLU A 451 24.82 14.46 19.35
C GLU A 451 24.19 14.27 17.96
N LEU A 452 22.92 13.86 17.88
CA LEU A 452 22.19 13.82 16.61
C LEU A 452 22.02 15.21 15.97
N ALA A 453 22.13 16.30 16.74
CA ALA A 453 21.97 17.68 16.29
C ALA A 453 20.71 17.88 15.42
N MET A 454 19.57 17.45 15.95
CA MET A 454 18.31 17.41 15.21
C MET A 454 17.74 18.82 14.97
N LYS A 455 17.28 19.06 13.74
CA LYS A 455 16.54 20.26 13.35
C LYS A 455 15.20 19.89 12.77
N ALA A 456 14.14 20.57 13.17
CA ALA A 456 12.79 20.34 12.69
C ALA A 456 12.08 21.64 12.28
N SER A 457 11.17 21.51 11.32
CA SER A 457 10.23 22.59 10.98
C SER A 457 8.80 22.14 11.25
N PHE A 458 7.96 23.06 11.73
CA PHE A 458 6.51 22.87 11.87
C PHE A 458 5.81 23.90 10.98
N LEU A 459 5.25 23.45 9.86
CA LEU A 459 4.73 24.33 8.81
C LEU A 459 3.28 23.97 8.44
N PRO A 460 2.43 24.94 8.06
CA PRO A 460 1.15 24.65 7.44
C PRO A 460 1.32 23.80 6.18
N LEU A 461 0.33 22.94 5.92
CA LEU A 461 0.33 22.10 4.73
C LEU A 461 0.28 22.98 3.46
N SER A 462 1.24 22.75 2.56
CA SER A 462 1.26 23.37 1.23
C SER A 462 0.68 22.43 0.18
N GLU A 463 0.22 23.00 -0.94
CA GLU A 463 -0.31 22.23 -2.07
C GLU A 463 0.68 21.18 -2.58
N ASN A 464 1.96 21.56 -2.69
CA ASN A 464 3.04 20.68 -3.13
C ASN A 464 3.28 19.48 -2.19
N SER A 465 2.80 19.54 -0.96
CA SER A 465 2.98 18.49 0.06
C SER A 465 1.69 17.71 0.35
N ARG A 466 0.58 18.03 -0.33
CA ARG A 466 -0.74 17.40 -0.13
C ARG A 466 -0.72 15.90 -0.36
N GLU A 467 -0.14 15.48 -1.48
CA GLU A 467 0.02 14.05 -1.83
C GLU A 467 0.79 13.31 -0.72
N ARG A 468 1.88 13.90 -0.24
CA ARG A 468 2.71 13.30 0.82
C ARG A 468 1.97 13.21 2.15
N PHE A 469 1.20 14.24 2.49
CA PHE A 469 0.38 14.27 3.69
C PHE A 469 -0.64 13.12 3.69
N SER A 470 -1.35 12.94 2.57
CA SER A 470 -2.28 11.82 2.36
C SER A 470 -1.60 10.47 2.53
N GLN A 471 -0.43 10.29 1.90
CA GLN A 471 0.30 9.04 2.02
C GLN A 471 0.74 8.74 3.45
N LEU A 472 1.25 9.72 4.20
CA LEU A 472 1.72 9.48 5.57
C LEU A 472 0.54 9.14 6.49
N ILE A 473 -0.58 9.84 6.36
CA ILE A 473 -1.81 9.51 7.06
C ILE A 473 -2.26 8.09 6.75
N ASN A 474 -2.23 7.67 5.48
CA ASN A 474 -2.77 6.39 5.08
C ASN A 474 -1.83 5.19 5.30
N LYS A 475 -0.51 5.42 5.33
CA LYS A 475 0.51 4.37 5.57
C LYS A 475 0.88 4.20 7.06
N SER A 476 0.57 5.17 7.92
CA SER A 476 0.98 5.13 9.35
C SER A 476 -0.06 4.41 10.21
N ASN A 477 0.40 3.35 10.90
CA ASN A 477 -0.45 2.48 11.72
C ASN A 477 -0.04 2.45 13.20
N GLN A 478 1.26 2.57 13.50
CA GLN A 478 1.77 2.40 14.86
C GLN A 478 1.57 3.69 15.67
N PHE A 479 2.01 4.83 15.12
CA PHE A 479 1.75 6.14 15.69
C PHE A 479 0.56 6.79 14.98
N ASN A 480 -0.65 6.36 15.32
CA ASN A 480 -1.90 6.93 14.82
C ASN A 480 -3.01 6.76 15.88
N LEU A 481 -3.46 7.86 16.46
CA LEU A 481 -4.42 7.85 17.57
C LEU A 481 -5.79 7.25 17.18
N ARG A 482 -6.26 7.48 15.95
CA ARG A 482 -7.64 7.14 15.54
C ARG A 482 -7.71 6.19 14.36
N THR A 483 -6.59 5.95 13.67
CA THR A 483 -6.50 5.11 12.47
C THR A 483 -7.45 5.50 11.33
N ARG A 484 -7.93 6.75 11.33
CA ARG A 484 -8.72 7.32 10.24
C ARG A 484 -7.87 7.55 9.01
N ARG A 485 -8.49 7.40 7.84
CA ARG A 485 -7.87 7.48 6.51
C ARG A 485 -8.58 8.56 5.73
N TYR A 486 -7.80 9.35 4.99
CA TYR A 486 -8.32 10.43 4.17
C TYR A 486 -7.71 10.34 2.79
N SER A 487 -8.54 10.41 1.76
CA SER A 487 -8.08 10.58 0.39
C SER A 487 -7.40 11.93 0.21
N GLU A 488 -6.59 12.06 -0.83
CA GLU A 488 -5.97 13.34 -1.20
C GLU A 488 -7.01 14.44 -1.45
N ALA A 489 -8.16 14.10 -2.02
CA ALA A 489 -9.26 15.04 -2.26
C ALA A 489 -9.89 15.53 -0.96
N GLN A 490 -10.17 14.64 0.00
CA GLN A 490 -10.67 15.03 1.33
C GLN A 490 -9.68 15.95 2.07
N ILE A 491 -8.38 15.70 1.93
CA ILE A 491 -7.36 16.60 2.48
C ILE A 491 -7.42 17.96 1.79
N GLY A 492 -7.63 18.00 0.47
CA GLY A 492 -7.84 19.24 -0.27
C GLY A 492 -9.04 20.04 0.22
N GLU A 493 -10.18 19.39 0.43
CA GLU A 493 -11.38 20.02 1.00
C GLU A 493 -11.09 20.60 2.40
N MET A 494 -10.39 19.85 3.25
CA MET A 494 -10.00 20.33 4.58
C MET A 494 -8.99 21.49 4.53
N MET A 495 -8.18 21.61 3.48
CA MET A 495 -7.29 22.77 3.31
C MET A 495 -8.06 24.05 2.99
N GLU A 496 -9.25 23.95 2.40
CA GLU A 496 -10.11 25.08 2.03
C GLU A 496 -11.09 25.47 3.15
N ASP A 497 -11.37 24.56 4.09
CA ASP A 497 -12.28 24.80 5.21
C ASP A 497 -11.58 25.55 6.37
N PRO A 498 -12.04 26.77 6.73
CA PRO A 498 -11.44 27.55 7.82
C PRO A 498 -11.57 26.90 9.21
N ALA A 499 -12.41 25.87 9.37
CA ALA A 499 -12.49 25.10 10.60
C ALA A 499 -11.28 24.16 10.79
N PHE A 500 -10.48 23.92 9.76
CA PHE A 500 -9.36 22.97 9.81
C PHE A 500 -8.00 23.67 9.72
N GLY A 501 -7.03 23.12 10.47
CA GLY A 501 -5.62 23.48 10.39
C GLY A 501 -4.79 22.24 10.12
N LEU A 502 -4.13 22.18 8.96
CA LEU A 502 -3.31 21.04 8.55
C LEU A 502 -1.84 21.43 8.62
N TYR A 503 -1.04 20.61 9.30
CA TYR A 503 0.37 20.91 9.56
C TYR A 503 1.27 19.71 9.30
N THR A 504 2.46 19.98 8.78
CA THR A 504 3.52 19.01 8.56
C THR A 504 4.70 19.30 9.48
N VAL A 505 5.33 18.23 9.96
CA VAL A 505 6.62 18.33 10.64
C VAL A 505 7.69 17.66 9.79
N SER A 506 8.75 18.38 9.47
CA SER A 506 9.96 17.80 8.87
C SER A 506 11.06 17.67 9.92
N LEU A 507 11.97 16.71 9.73
CA LEU A 507 13.12 16.50 10.61
C LEU A 507 14.37 16.22 9.77
N ARG A 508 15.50 16.77 10.18
CA ARG A 508 16.84 16.36 9.75
C ARG A 508 17.74 16.16 10.97
N ASP A 509 18.64 15.19 10.90
CA ASP A 509 19.73 15.02 11.86
C ASP A 509 21.08 15.12 11.15
N ARG A 510 22.18 14.98 11.90
CA ARG A 510 23.55 15.04 11.36
C ARG A 510 23.82 14.05 10.23
N PHE A 511 23.11 12.92 10.19
CA PHE A 511 23.35 11.83 9.26
C PHE A 511 22.35 11.79 8.11
N SER A 512 21.08 12.11 8.36
CA SER A 512 20.01 12.01 7.36
C SER A 512 19.00 13.15 7.44
N ASP A 513 18.53 13.55 6.26
CA ASP A 513 17.30 14.32 6.11
C ASP A 513 16.12 13.34 6.00
N TYR A 514 15.19 13.44 6.95
CA TYR A 514 14.01 12.58 6.95
C TYR A 514 12.91 13.15 6.05
N GLY A 515 12.89 14.45 5.74
CA GLY A 515 11.74 15.11 5.13
C GLY A 515 10.52 15.10 6.06
N ILE A 516 9.31 15.09 5.50
CA ILE A 516 8.06 15.09 6.30
C ILE A 516 7.94 13.79 7.09
N ILE A 517 7.89 13.91 8.42
CA ILE A 517 7.82 12.81 9.39
C ILE A 517 6.55 12.82 10.23
N ALA A 518 5.78 13.91 10.26
CA ALA A 518 4.50 13.95 10.95
C ALA A 518 3.47 14.76 10.15
N CYS A 519 2.21 14.35 10.28
CA CYS A 519 1.05 15.06 9.74
C CYS A 519 0.01 15.23 10.85
N ILE A 520 -0.50 16.46 10.98
CA ILE A 520 -1.44 16.85 12.01
C ILE A 520 -2.65 17.51 11.34
N ILE A 521 -3.84 17.06 11.70
CA ILE A 521 -5.12 17.69 11.36
C ILE A 521 -5.74 18.17 12.67
N LEU A 522 -5.90 19.48 12.79
CA LEU A 522 -6.60 20.14 13.87
C LEU A 522 -7.96 20.63 13.36
N ARG A 523 -9.01 20.48 14.17
CA ARG A 523 -10.35 20.99 13.87
C ARG A 523 -10.79 21.94 14.97
N SER A 524 -11.09 23.18 14.61
CA SER A 524 -11.56 24.22 15.53
C SER A 524 -13.04 24.01 15.86
N GLU A 525 -13.38 24.09 17.14
CA GLU A 525 -14.72 23.94 17.72
C GLU A 525 -14.96 25.12 18.69
N GLY A 526 -15.04 26.34 18.14
CA GLY A 526 -15.25 27.55 18.92
C GLY A 526 -14.05 27.91 19.79
N LYS A 527 -14.18 27.72 21.12
CA LYS A 527 -13.07 27.92 22.08
C LYS A 527 -12.27 26.64 22.38
N SER A 528 -12.67 25.53 21.75
CA SER A 528 -11.96 24.25 21.84
C SER A 528 -11.36 23.88 20.49
N CYS A 529 -10.31 23.08 20.49
CA CYS A 529 -9.73 22.47 19.30
C CYS A 529 -9.67 20.96 19.48
N PHE A 530 -9.93 20.21 18.42
CA PHE A 530 -9.86 18.75 18.39
C PHE A 530 -8.69 18.30 17.51
N ILE A 531 -7.83 17.43 18.03
CA ILE A 531 -6.82 16.72 17.25
C ILE A 531 -7.55 15.62 16.47
N ASP A 532 -7.91 15.90 15.22
CA ASP A 532 -8.57 14.92 14.37
C ASP A 532 -7.62 13.80 13.98
N SER A 533 -6.40 14.15 13.58
CA SER A 533 -5.37 13.18 13.20
C SER A 533 -4.00 13.66 13.62
N TRP A 534 -3.24 12.76 14.22
CA TRP A 534 -1.82 12.95 14.48
C TRP A 534 -1.11 11.65 14.14
N VAL A 535 -0.33 11.70 13.07
CA VAL A 535 0.46 10.56 12.60
C VAL A 535 1.93 10.91 12.59
N MET A 536 2.77 9.94 12.94
CA MET A 536 4.22 10.05 12.85
C MET A 536 4.83 8.84 12.14
N SER A 537 5.91 9.11 11.41
CA SER A 537 6.74 8.09 10.79
C SER A 537 7.47 7.27 11.86
N CYS A 538 7.46 5.95 11.71
CA CYS A 538 8.08 5.02 12.67
C CYS A 538 9.60 5.24 12.87
N ARG A 539 10.28 5.92 11.94
CA ARG A 539 11.74 6.16 11.95
C ARG A 539 12.20 7.29 12.89
N VAL A 540 11.28 8.11 13.40
CA VAL A 540 11.61 9.22 14.32
C VAL A 540 11.01 9.02 15.71
N LEU A 541 10.46 7.85 15.98
CA LEU A 541 9.92 7.51 17.29
C LEU A 541 11.03 7.50 18.34
N LYS A 542 10.68 7.90 19.57
CA LYS A 542 11.59 8.02 20.71
C LYS A 542 12.68 9.08 20.56
N LYS A 543 12.59 9.94 19.54
CA LYS A 543 13.51 11.09 19.36
C LYS A 543 12.97 12.38 19.98
N GLY A 544 11.86 12.31 20.71
CA GLY A 544 11.20 13.47 21.31
C GLY A 544 10.45 14.34 20.28
N VAL A 545 10.22 13.83 19.07
CA VAL A 545 9.47 14.54 18.02
C VAL A 545 8.01 14.73 18.43
N GLU A 546 7.44 13.75 19.12
CA GLU A 546 6.11 13.80 19.72
C GLU A 546 5.96 15.01 20.65
N ASN A 547 6.97 15.23 21.49
CA ASN A 547 7.01 16.35 22.44
C ASN A 547 7.19 17.68 21.70
N TYR A 548 8.16 17.78 20.79
CA TYR A 548 8.34 18.97 19.96
C TYR A 548 7.05 19.36 19.22
N THR A 549 6.40 18.38 18.58
CA THR A 549 5.16 18.59 17.83
C THR A 549 4.05 19.07 18.74
N PHE A 550 3.89 18.45 19.91
CA PHE A 550 2.89 18.86 20.88
C PHE A 550 3.11 20.29 21.37
N GLN A 551 4.34 20.67 21.69
CA GLN A 551 4.67 22.04 22.09
C GLN A 551 4.36 23.07 20.98
N LYS A 552 4.57 22.71 19.71
CA LYS A 552 4.18 23.56 18.58
C LYS A 552 2.67 23.71 18.46
N ILE A 553 1.91 22.64 18.68
CA ILE A 553 0.44 22.69 18.75
C ILE A 553 0.01 23.62 19.89
N LEU A 554 0.57 23.49 21.09
CA LEU A 554 0.22 24.34 22.23
C LEU A 554 0.50 25.83 21.95
N SER A 555 1.66 26.16 21.38
CA SER A 555 2.01 27.53 21.00
C SER A 555 1.03 28.10 19.97
N LEU A 556 0.70 27.32 18.93
CA LEU A 556 -0.28 27.71 17.91
C LEU A 556 -1.66 27.98 18.51
N LEU A 557 -2.17 27.08 19.36
CA LEU A 557 -3.49 27.22 19.97
C LEU A 557 -3.56 28.40 20.94
N LYS A 558 -2.46 28.71 21.64
CA LYS A 558 -2.34 29.88 22.50
C LYS A 558 -2.44 31.18 21.69
N GLU A 559 -1.79 31.25 20.54
CA GLU A 559 -1.88 32.41 19.62
C GLU A 559 -3.31 32.60 19.08
N GLN A 560 -4.05 31.49 18.89
CA GLN A 560 -5.45 31.50 18.43
C GLN A 560 -6.47 31.76 19.55
N GLY A 561 -6.03 31.86 20.82
CA GLY A 561 -6.92 32.09 21.96
C GLY A 561 -7.83 30.90 22.30
N ILE A 562 -7.44 29.69 21.91
CA ILE A 562 -8.14 28.44 22.26
C ILE A 562 -7.87 28.12 23.74
N SER A 563 -8.90 27.73 24.48
CA SER A 563 -8.81 27.42 25.91
C SER A 563 -8.78 25.93 26.23
N GLU A 564 -9.13 25.08 25.26
CA GLU A 564 -9.31 23.64 25.46
C GLU A 564 -8.85 22.85 24.24
N LEU A 565 -8.11 21.76 24.48
CA LEU A 565 -7.68 20.82 23.46
C LEU A 565 -8.26 19.43 23.75
N ARG A 566 -8.85 18.82 22.74
CA ARG A 566 -9.48 17.49 22.82
C ARG A 566 -8.78 16.52 21.88
N ALA A 567 -8.73 15.25 22.27
CA ALA A 567 -8.19 14.17 21.46
C ALA A 567 -8.93 12.86 21.76
N GLU A 568 -8.81 11.90 20.86
CA GLU A 568 -9.43 10.59 20.98
C GLU A 568 -8.41 9.51 20.62
N TYR A 569 -8.34 8.45 21.43
CA TYR A 569 -7.60 7.24 21.13
C TYR A 569 -8.58 6.11 20.81
N LEU A 570 -8.50 5.56 19.59
CA LEU A 570 -9.28 4.40 19.16
C LEU A 570 -8.35 3.18 19.10
N PRO A 571 -8.49 2.20 20.02
CA PRO A 571 -7.55 1.11 20.12
C PRO A 571 -7.63 0.17 18.92
N THR A 572 -6.46 -0.22 18.42
CA THR A 572 -6.28 -1.28 17.43
C THR A 572 -5.12 -2.17 17.84
N LYS A 573 -4.99 -3.35 17.21
CA LYS A 573 -3.81 -4.20 17.42
C LYS A 573 -2.49 -3.49 17.08
N LYS A 574 -2.51 -2.49 16.18
CA LYS A 574 -1.31 -1.88 15.61
C LYS A 574 -0.89 -0.58 16.29
N ASN A 575 -1.80 0.17 16.91
CA ASN A 575 -1.52 1.48 17.51
C ASN A 575 -1.38 1.48 19.04
N ARG A 576 -1.14 0.30 19.66
CA ARG A 576 -0.92 0.20 21.12
C ARG A 576 0.22 1.09 21.62
N MET A 577 1.21 1.40 20.77
CA MET A 577 2.35 2.21 21.18
C MET A 577 1.98 3.67 21.56
N VAL A 578 0.81 4.18 21.14
CA VAL A 578 0.35 5.54 21.49
C VAL A 578 -0.75 5.52 22.56
N GLU A 579 -1.03 4.37 23.16
CA GLU A 579 -2.06 4.23 24.21
C GLU A 579 -1.78 5.13 25.42
N GLY A 580 -0.50 5.27 25.80
CA GLY A 580 -0.05 6.13 26.91
C GLY A 580 0.21 7.59 26.54
N LEU A 581 0.21 7.92 25.23
CA LEU A 581 0.69 9.23 24.75
C LEU A 581 -0.10 10.41 25.32
N LEU A 582 -1.44 10.35 25.25
CA LEU A 582 -2.28 11.47 25.69
C LEU A 582 -2.16 11.73 27.21
N PRO A 583 -2.22 10.71 28.09
CA PRO A 583 -1.90 10.88 29.50
C PRO A 583 -0.50 11.46 29.77
N GLU A 584 0.53 10.99 29.05
CA GLU A 584 1.91 11.48 29.21
C GLU A 584 2.06 12.95 28.82
N LEU A 585 1.26 13.42 27.85
CA LEU A 585 1.18 14.83 27.44
C LEU A 585 0.28 15.68 28.35
N GLY A 586 -0.24 15.11 29.44
CA GLY A 586 -1.02 15.80 30.46
C GLY A 586 -2.53 15.86 30.21
N PHE A 587 -3.06 15.13 29.23
CA PHE A 587 -4.51 15.07 29.03
C PHE A 587 -5.21 14.28 30.13
N SER A 588 -6.37 14.77 30.54
CA SER A 588 -7.29 14.08 31.45
C SER A 588 -8.32 13.25 30.68
N LEU A 589 -8.63 12.05 31.17
CA LEU A 589 -9.65 11.19 30.56
C LEU A 589 -11.05 11.77 30.81
N GLU A 590 -11.81 12.00 29.74
CA GLU A 590 -13.22 12.43 29.81
C GLU A 590 -14.19 11.24 29.80
N GLY A 591 -13.83 10.16 29.13
CA GLY A 591 -14.67 8.98 29.05
C GLY A 591 -14.10 7.88 28.17
N GLU A 592 -14.65 6.70 28.34
CA GLU A 592 -14.31 5.48 27.61
C GLU A 592 -15.59 4.89 27.02
N ASP A 593 -15.53 4.40 25.78
CA ASP A 593 -16.61 3.66 25.15
C ASP A 593 -16.54 2.14 25.45
N GLY A 594 -17.57 1.40 25.05
CA GLY A 594 -17.65 -0.04 25.30
C GLY A 594 -16.62 -0.90 24.56
N GLU A 595 -15.83 -0.31 23.65
CA GLU A 595 -14.82 -0.99 22.83
C GLU A 595 -13.38 -0.54 23.18
N GLY A 596 -13.22 0.24 24.26
CA GLY A 596 -11.93 0.71 24.79
C GLY A 596 -11.43 2.01 24.16
N GLY A 597 -12.24 2.66 23.32
CA GLY A 597 -11.99 4.00 22.78
C GLY A 597 -12.06 5.03 23.90
N ARG A 598 -11.06 5.91 23.97
CA ARG A 598 -10.87 6.86 25.08
C ARG A 598 -10.85 8.30 24.58
N ARG A 599 -11.66 9.16 25.19
CA ARG A 599 -11.71 10.61 24.92
C ARG A 599 -10.96 11.37 26.00
N TYR A 600 -10.19 12.35 25.57
CA TYR A 600 -9.25 13.08 26.40
C TYR A 600 -9.42 14.59 26.23
N ARG A 601 -9.23 15.33 27.32
CA ARG A 601 -9.27 16.80 27.38
C ARG A 601 -8.03 17.36 28.07
N LEU A 602 -7.55 18.49 27.58
CA LEU A 602 -6.55 19.32 28.22
C LEU A 602 -7.04 20.78 28.27
N GLU A 603 -7.02 21.38 29.45
CA GLU A 603 -7.28 22.81 29.63
C GLU A 603 -5.97 23.60 29.44
N LEU A 604 -6.00 24.65 28.61
CA LEU A 604 -4.83 25.50 28.34
C LEU A 604 -4.75 26.65 29.37
N PRO A 605 -3.55 27.01 29.89
CA PRO A 605 -2.22 26.66 29.41
C PRO A 605 -1.61 25.40 30.06
N GLY A 606 -2.40 24.39 30.42
CA GLY A 606 -1.87 23.09 30.84
C GLY A 606 -1.08 22.37 29.73
N GLY A 607 -0.28 21.38 30.12
CA GLY A 607 0.54 20.58 29.20
C GLY A 607 1.98 21.05 29.03
N GLU A 608 2.59 21.70 30.04
CA GLU A 608 4.01 22.05 29.98
C GLU A 608 4.88 20.81 29.78
N ILE A 609 5.66 20.81 28.70
CA ILE A 609 6.66 19.77 28.45
C ILE A 609 7.91 20.12 29.27
N PRO A 610 8.39 19.24 30.17
CA PRO A 610 9.58 19.51 30.97
C PRO A 610 10.81 19.82 30.10
N ALA A 611 11.70 20.67 30.59
CA ALA A 611 12.98 20.91 29.91
C ALA A 611 13.80 19.61 29.83
N GLY A 612 14.39 19.33 28.66
CA GLY A 612 15.16 18.11 28.41
C GLY A 612 14.37 16.91 27.88
N THR A 613 13.06 17.05 27.62
CA THR A 613 12.22 15.98 27.07
C THR A 613 12.37 15.80 25.54
N TYR A 614 13.02 16.74 24.86
CA TYR A 614 13.46 16.61 23.46
C TYR A 614 14.65 17.54 23.19
N TYR A 615 15.48 17.19 22.19
CA TYR A 615 16.67 17.95 21.77
C TYR A 615 16.59 18.27 20.28
N ILE A 616 15.63 19.13 19.93
CA ILE A 616 15.32 19.48 18.54
C ILE A 616 15.34 21.00 18.42
N GLU A 617 16.21 21.52 17.55
CA GLU A 617 16.25 22.93 17.20
C GLU A 617 15.22 23.23 16.09
N GLU A 618 14.65 24.43 16.10
CA GLU A 618 13.80 24.88 15.00
C GLU A 618 14.67 25.29 13.80
N GLU A 619 14.27 24.85 12.61
CA GLU A 619 14.98 25.13 11.36
C GLU A 619 14.81 26.56 10.84
#